data_AF-A0A930MZ91-F1
#
_entry.id   AF-A0A930MZ91-F1
#
_cell.length_a   1.000
_cell.length_b   1.000
_cell.length_c   1.000
_cell.angle_alpha   90.00
_cell.angle_beta   90.00
_cell.angle_gamma   90.00
#
_symmetry.space_group_name_H-M   'P 1'
#
loop_
_entity.id
_entity.type
_entity.pdbx_description
1 polymer ?
#
loop_
_entity_poly.entity_id
_entity_poly.type
_entity_poly.pdbx_seq_one_letter_code
_entity_poly.pdbx_strand_id
1 'polypeptide(L)' 'VKVATGLDRAALEQLAAELPRAKELTAGKTIVKVVCVPGKLVNIVVK' A
#
# COMPACT_ATOMS: atom_id res chain seq x y z
N VAL A 1 -9.81 3.65 4.28
CA VAL A 1 -9.93 4.61 3.16
C VAL A 1 -10.73 3.97 2.04
N LYS A 2 -11.65 4.70 1.40
CA LYS A 2 -12.33 4.26 0.18
C LYS A 2 -11.46 4.75 -0.99
N VAL A 3 -11.06 3.86 -1.89
CA VAL A 3 -10.21 4.19 -3.03
C VAL A 3 -11.02 3.99 -4.31
N ALA A 4 -10.94 4.93 -5.26
CA ALA A 4 -11.69 4.83 -6.50
C ALA A 4 -11.22 3.63 -7.33
N THR A 5 -12.19 2.93 -7.94
CA THR A 5 -11.93 1.83 -8.87
C THR A 5 -11.33 2.38 -10.15
N GLY A 6 -10.05 2.10 -10.40
CA GLY A 6 -9.33 2.58 -11.59
C GLY A 6 -8.06 3.38 -11.30
N LEU A 7 -7.67 3.58 -10.04
CA LEU A 7 -6.34 4.14 -9.76
C LEU A 7 -5.25 3.21 -10.26
N ASP A 8 -4.24 3.80 -10.92
CA ASP A 8 -3.02 3.10 -11.30
C ASP A 8 -2.30 2.54 -10.09
N ARG A 9 -1.58 1.43 -10.31
CA ARG A 9 -0.84 0.72 -9.27
C ARG A 9 0.07 1.65 -8.46
N ALA A 10 0.82 2.53 -9.12
CA ALA A 10 1.74 3.45 -8.44
C ALA A 10 1.01 4.40 -7.48
N ALA A 11 -0.14 4.93 -7.89
CA ALA A 11 -0.96 5.81 -7.07
C ALA A 11 -1.57 5.06 -5.87
N LEU A 12 -1.99 3.81 -6.06
CA LEU A 12 -2.46 2.95 -4.98
C LEU A 12 -1.35 2.60 -3.98
N GLU A 13 -0.13 2.34 -4.46
CA GLU A 13 1.03 2.06 -3.61
C GLU A 13 1.42 3.28 -2.78
N GLN A 14 1.46 4.47 -3.39
CA GLN A 14 1.71 5.71 -2.67
C GLN A 14 0.62 5.97 -1.63
N LEU A 15 -0.66 5.90 -2.01
CA LEU A 15 -1.76 6.11 -1.09
C LEU A 15 -1.71 5.13 0.09
N ALA A 16 -1.41 3.85 -0.17
CA ALA A 16 -1.29 2.84 0.86
C ALA A 16 -0.10 3.12 1.80
N ALA A 17 1.05 3.54 1.27
CA ALA A 17 2.23 3.91 2.06
C ALA A 17 2.03 5.23 2.84
N GLU A 18 1.16 6.11 2.37
CA GLU A 18 0.87 7.38 3.04
C GLU A 18 -0.07 7.23 4.24
N LEU A 19 -0.78 6.11 4.36
CA LEU A 19 -1.67 5.86 5.49
C LEU A 19 -0.88 5.84 6.81
N PRO A 20 -1.37 6.52 7.87
CA PRO A 20 -0.70 6.57 9.16
C PRO A 20 -0.35 5.17 9.70
N ARG A 21 -1.32 4.26 9.63
CA ARG A 21 -1.16 2.87 10.07
C ARG A 21 -0.17 2.08 9.22
N ALA A 22 -0.06 2.37 7.93
CA ALA A 22 0.94 1.74 7.09
C ALA A 22 2.34 2.24 7.43
N LYS A 23 2.52 3.54 7.67
CA LYS A 23 3.79 4.11 8.17
C LYS A 23 4.20 3.50 9.50
N GLU A 24 3.27 3.37 10.44
CA GLU A 24 3.54 2.71 11.73
C GLU A 24 3.97 1.24 11.56
N LEU A 25 3.28 0.49 10.70
CA LEU A 25 3.56 -0.94 10.49
C LEU A 25 4.80 -1.19 9.63
N THR A 26 5.20 -0.24 8.80
CA THR A 26 6.40 -0.32 7.95
C THR A 26 7.61 0.35 8.60
N ALA A 27 7.44 1.12 9.68
CA ALA A 27 8.52 1.79 10.39
C ALA A 27 9.56 0.78 10.90
N GLY A 28 10.83 1.03 10.56
CA GLY A 28 11.95 0.17 10.95
C GLY A 28 11.99 -1.18 10.22
N LYS A 29 11.12 -1.42 9.24
CA LYS A 29 11.10 -2.63 8.42
C LYS A 29 11.48 -2.33 6.99
N THR A 30 12.02 -3.33 6.30
CA THR A 30 12.34 -3.18 4.87
C THR A 30 11.19 -3.67 4.03
N ILE A 31 10.62 -2.81 3.18
CA ILE A 31 9.59 -3.21 2.22
C ILE A 31 10.26 -4.06 1.13
N VAL A 32 9.84 -5.31 1.00
CA VAL A 32 10.41 -6.25 0.02
C VAL A 32 9.54 -6.45 -1.21
N LYS A 33 8.23 -6.22 -1.08
CA LYS A 33 7.29 -6.34 -2.19
C LYS A 33 5.99 -5.60 -1.88
N VAL A 34 5.44 -4.90 -2.87
CA VAL A 34 4.07 -4.39 -2.79
C VAL A 34 3.22 -5.09 -3.84
N VAL A 35 2.13 -5.69 -3.41
CA VAL A 35 1.19 -6.43 -4.25
C VAL A 35 -0.12 -5.65 -4.31
N CYS A 36 -0.41 -5.07 -5.47
CA CYS A 36 -1.62 -4.32 -5.71
C CYS A 36 -2.58 -5.14 -6.58
N VAL A 37 -3.77 -5.41 -6.05
CA VAL A 37 -4.89 -6.02 -6.78
C VAL A 37 -5.99 -4.96 -6.92
N PRO A 38 -6.14 -4.33 -8.10
CA PRO A 38 -7.12 -3.26 -8.32
C PRO A 38 -8.52 -3.68 -7.90
N GLY A 39 -9.21 -2.82 -7.14
CA GLY A 39 -10.56 -3.08 -6.64
C GLY A 39 -10.68 -4.16 -5.56
N LYS A 40 -9.56 -4.79 -5.13
CA LYS A 40 -9.58 -5.78 -4.03
C LYS A 40 -8.71 -5.37 -2.84
N LEU A 41 -7.40 -5.24 -3.01
CA LEU A 41 -6.47 -4.98 -1.90
C LEU A 41 -5.09 -4.48 -2.36
N VAL A 42 -4.37 -3.84 -1.44
CA VAL A 42 -2.93 -3.57 -1.55
C VAL A 42 -2.26 -4.21 -0.35
N ASN A 43 -1.30 -5.12 -0.59
CA ASN A 43 -0.55 -5.80 0.46
C ASN A 43 0.92 -5.38 0.41
N ILE A 44 1.44 -4.88 1.52
CA ILE A 44 2.82 -4.44 1.67
C ILE A 44 3.57 -5.53 2.45
N VAL A 45 4.49 -6.20 1.77
CA VAL A 45 5.34 -7.25 2.37
C VAL A 45 6.58 -6.59 2.93
N VAL A 46 6.80 -6.77 4.22
CA VAL A 46 7.92 -6.22 4.98
C VAL A 46 8.79 -7.34 5.57
N LYS A 47 10.08 -7.06 5.77
CA LYS A 47 11.00 -7.87 6.56
C LYS A 47 11.38 -7.11 7.83
#